data_AF-A0A9P3ZK03-F1
#
_entry.id   AF-A0A9P3ZK03-F1
#
_cell.length_a   1.000
_cell.length_b   1.000
_cell.length_c   1.000
_cell.angle_alpha   90.00
_cell.angle_beta   90.00
_cell.angle_gamma   90.00
#
_symmetry.space_group_name_H-M   'P 1'
#
loop_
_entity.id
_entity.type
_entity.pdbx_description
1 polymer ?
#
loop_
_entity_poly.entity_id
_entity_poly.type
_entity_poly.pdbx_seq_one_letter_code
_entity_poly.pdbx_strand_id
1 'polypeptide(L)'
;MAGNDCCIKRSAIILRAFMLFFVLWYFNIAVRPFEGCIGSSQTLHYTLNYLLAGLIPTWALFLLHARRDIASSMGLSHGFGTGLLFAVTATLPMIAGYAVIGEFDRELTADAAFTWIFIAGIFEELVYRGFVFGQLFRYARWGFLPAALLTALAFGSLHLYQGHDPVSALTAFGITALGSIFFSWLYVEWNYNLWGVIWLHTLMNLPWIVFRVSTSGAVGDTGANALRLCTIILAIGLTVAYKRKRGLPYRIQINTLITNKIQNA
;
A
#
# COMPACT_ATOMS: atom_id res chain seq x y z
N MET A 1 7.33 -5.45 -32.68
CA MET A 1 7.13 -3.98 -32.54
C MET A 1 5.80 -3.66 -31.86
N ALA A 2 4.65 -4.11 -32.39
CA ALA A 2 3.31 -3.85 -31.82
C ALA A 2 3.12 -4.18 -30.31
N GLY A 3 3.76 -5.23 -29.79
CA GLY A 3 3.69 -5.58 -28.36
C GLY A 3 4.41 -4.61 -27.42
N ASN A 4 5.51 -3.99 -27.87
CA ASN A 4 6.23 -2.97 -27.09
C ASN A 4 5.48 -1.64 -27.09
N ASP A 5 4.88 -1.26 -28.22
CA ASP A 5 4.12 -0.01 -28.35
C ASP A 5 2.91 0.02 -27.41
N CYS A 6 2.24 -1.13 -27.23
CA CYS A 6 1.16 -1.29 -26.26
C CYS A 6 1.65 -1.10 -24.81
N CYS A 7 2.80 -1.67 -24.44
CA CYS A 7 3.36 -1.55 -23.09
C CYS A 7 3.81 -0.12 -22.77
N ILE A 8 4.40 0.57 -23.75
CA ILE A 8 4.78 1.99 -23.63
C ILE A 8 3.55 2.87 -23.44
N LYS A 9 2.50 2.66 -24.26
CA LYS A 9 1.24 3.40 -24.13
C LYS A 9 0.59 3.18 -22.76
N ARG A 10 0.52 1.94 -22.28
CA ARG A 10 -0.02 1.62 -20.94
C ARG A 10 0.80 2.29 -19.85
N SER A 11 2.14 2.21 -19.91
CA SER A 11 3.04 2.88 -18.96
C SER A 11 2.77 4.39 -18.92
N ALA A 12 2.66 5.04 -20.09
CA ALA A 12 2.41 6.47 -20.18
C ALA A 12 1.06 6.87 -19.56
N ILE A 13 0.01 6.09 -19.78
CA ILE A 13 -1.31 6.33 -19.16
C ILE A 13 -1.22 6.21 -17.64
N ILE A 14 -0.62 5.13 -17.12
CA ILE A 14 -0.52 4.88 -15.68
C ILE A 14 0.31 5.97 -14.99
N LEU A 15 1.49 6.29 -15.53
CA LEU A 15 2.41 7.26 -14.93
C LEU A 15 1.84 8.68 -14.94
N ARG A 16 1.19 9.11 -16.04
CA ARG A 16 0.54 10.43 -16.10
C ARG A 16 -0.64 10.53 -15.14
N ALA A 17 -1.48 9.48 -15.09
CA ALA A 17 -2.60 9.43 -14.17
C ALA A 17 -2.13 9.44 -12.71
N PHE A 18 -1.09 8.69 -12.38
CA PHE A 18 -0.51 8.68 -11.04
C PHE A 18 0.11 10.03 -10.68
N MET A 19 0.87 10.66 -11.58
CA MET A 19 1.44 11.99 -11.33
C MET A 19 0.36 13.03 -11.07
N LEU A 20 -0.70 13.06 -11.88
CA LEU A 20 -1.80 14.02 -11.70
C LEU A 20 -2.58 13.74 -10.42
N PHE A 21 -2.87 12.46 -10.12
CA PHE A 21 -3.44 12.04 -8.84
C PHE A 21 -2.59 12.55 -7.68
N PHE A 22 -1.28 12.28 -7.72
CA PHE A 22 -0.36 12.61 -6.63
C PHE A 22 -0.32 14.11 -6.38
N VAL A 23 -0.24 14.93 -7.43
CA VAL A 23 -0.26 16.40 -7.31
C VAL A 23 -1.58 16.88 -6.72
N LEU A 24 -2.73 16.42 -7.23
CA LEU A 24 -4.03 16.87 -6.73
C LEU A 24 -4.26 16.46 -5.28
N TRP A 25 -3.93 15.22 -4.95
CA TRP A 25 -4.09 14.66 -3.61
C TRP A 25 -3.14 15.30 -2.61
N TYR A 26 -1.84 15.39 -2.92
CA TYR A 26 -0.81 15.92 -2.03
C TYR A 26 -1.05 17.40 -1.67
N PHE A 27 -1.40 18.21 -2.67
CA PHE A 27 -1.70 19.63 -2.45
C PHE A 27 -3.15 19.91 -2.06
N ASN A 28 -3.97 18.87 -1.85
CA ASN A 28 -5.39 18.96 -1.51
C ASN A 28 -6.21 19.78 -2.53
N ILE A 29 -5.76 19.87 -3.79
CA ILE A 29 -6.32 20.81 -4.78
C ILE A 29 -7.78 20.48 -5.07
N ALA A 30 -8.13 19.20 -5.18
CA ALA A 30 -9.47 18.77 -5.54
C ALA A 30 -10.48 18.97 -4.40
N VAL A 31 -10.05 18.88 -3.15
CA VAL A 31 -10.93 18.97 -1.97
C VAL A 31 -11.11 20.41 -1.46
N ARG A 32 -10.20 21.34 -1.78
CA ARG A 32 -10.26 22.77 -1.38
C ARG A 32 -11.64 23.43 -1.52
N PRO A 33 -12.38 23.26 -2.64
CA PRO A 33 -13.70 23.88 -2.78
C PRO A 33 -14.74 23.42 -1.74
N PHE A 34 -14.48 22.29 -1.07
CA PHE A 34 -15.38 21.66 -0.10
C PHE A 34 -14.93 21.88 1.36
N GLU A 35 -13.80 22.55 1.61
CA GLU A 35 -13.27 22.75 2.98
C GLU A 35 -14.29 23.39 3.93
N GLY A 36 -15.09 24.35 3.43
CA GLY A 36 -16.16 24.98 4.21
C GLY A 36 -17.29 24.03 4.63
N CYS A 37 -17.50 22.92 3.91
CA CYS A 37 -18.51 21.90 4.23
C CYS A 37 -17.96 20.77 5.11
N ILE A 38 -16.64 20.55 5.08
CA ILE A 38 -15.98 19.43 5.75
C ILE A 38 -15.77 19.70 7.24
N GLY A 39 -15.67 20.97 7.63
CA GLY A 39 -15.40 21.37 9.00
C GLY A 39 -14.04 20.85 9.46
N SER A 40 -13.95 20.41 10.72
CA SER A 40 -12.71 19.88 11.31
C SER A 40 -12.57 18.35 11.21
N SER A 41 -13.43 17.65 10.46
CA SER A 41 -13.34 16.18 10.34
C SER A 41 -12.20 15.80 9.40
N GLN A 42 -11.20 15.16 9.98
CA GLN A 42 -10.08 14.61 9.25
C GLN A 42 -10.51 13.46 8.35
N THR A 43 -11.41 12.59 8.83
CA THR A 43 -11.93 11.46 8.05
C THR A 43 -12.59 11.94 6.77
N LEU A 44 -13.46 12.93 6.88
CA LEU A 44 -14.21 13.45 5.74
C LEU A 44 -13.27 14.15 4.75
N HIS A 45 -12.33 14.96 5.25
CA HIS A 45 -11.31 15.60 4.42
C HIS A 45 -10.50 14.57 3.62
N TYR A 46 -9.90 13.60 4.31
CA TYR A 46 -9.01 12.62 3.69
C TYR A 46 -9.76 11.72 2.70
N THR A 47 -10.97 11.29 3.06
CA THR A 47 -11.82 10.46 2.20
C THR A 47 -12.21 11.21 0.95
N LEU A 48 -12.71 12.44 1.06
CA LEU A 48 -13.09 13.25 -0.10
C LEU A 48 -11.89 13.57 -0.98
N ASN A 49 -10.73 13.89 -0.40
CA ASN A 49 -9.52 14.14 -1.16
C ASN A 49 -9.11 12.91 -1.98
N TYR A 50 -9.12 11.71 -1.37
CA TYR A 50 -8.87 10.46 -2.08
C TYR A 50 -9.90 10.15 -3.16
N LEU A 51 -11.19 10.34 -2.88
CA LEU A 51 -12.26 10.07 -3.86
C LEU A 51 -12.17 11.01 -5.06
N LEU A 52 -11.99 12.32 -4.82
CA LEU A 52 -11.94 13.33 -5.87
C LEU A 52 -10.67 13.21 -6.72
N ALA A 53 -9.48 13.12 -6.09
CA ALA A 53 -8.25 12.87 -6.83
C ALA A 53 -8.27 11.49 -7.51
N GLY A 54 -8.86 10.49 -6.84
CA GLY A 54 -9.00 9.10 -7.28
C GLY A 54 -9.87 8.90 -8.53
N LEU A 55 -10.63 9.91 -8.95
CA LEU A 55 -11.30 9.90 -10.25
C LEU A 55 -10.32 9.73 -11.42
N ILE A 56 -9.10 10.28 -11.30
CA ILE A 56 -8.07 10.18 -12.35
C ILE A 56 -7.57 8.75 -12.55
N PRO A 57 -7.06 8.03 -11.53
CA PRO A 57 -6.63 6.65 -11.70
C PRO A 57 -7.81 5.74 -12.06
N THR A 58 -9.02 6.05 -11.58
CA THR A 58 -10.25 5.33 -11.99
C THR A 58 -10.51 5.48 -13.49
N TRP A 59 -10.47 6.70 -14.03
CA TRP A 59 -10.58 6.94 -15.46
C TRP A 59 -9.48 6.25 -16.26
N ALA A 60 -8.24 6.26 -15.77
CA ALA A 60 -7.14 5.53 -16.39
C ALA A 60 -7.42 4.02 -16.45
N LEU A 61 -8.01 3.43 -15.42
CA LEU A 61 -8.43 2.01 -15.45
C LEU A 61 -9.47 1.73 -16.53
N PHE A 62 -10.43 2.63 -16.77
CA PHE A 62 -11.38 2.53 -17.89
C PHE A 62 -10.70 2.61 -19.27
N LEU A 63 -9.56 3.30 -19.38
CA LEU A 63 -8.76 3.33 -20.62
C LEU A 63 -7.91 2.06 -20.81
N LEU A 64 -7.58 1.36 -19.72
CA LEU A 64 -6.67 0.21 -19.71
C LEU A 64 -7.42 -1.14 -19.81
N HIS A 65 -8.66 -1.20 -19.32
CA HIS A 65 -9.44 -2.42 -19.14
C HIS A 65 -10.90 -2.25 -19.54
N ALA A 66 -11.56 -3.36 -19.87
CA ALA A 66 -13.02 -3.37 -19.95
C ALA A 66 -13.63 -3.17 -18.56
N ARG A 67 -14.79 -2.49 -18.49
CA ARG A 67 -15.48 -2.17 -17.23
C ARG A 67 -15.63 -3.36 -16.27
N ARG A 68 -15.96 -4.54 -16.80
CA ARG A 68 -16.16 -5.77 -16.01
C ARG A 68 -14.87 -6.32 -15.38
N ASP A 69 -13.71 -5.95 -15.94
CA ASP A 69 -12.40 -6.48 -15.54
C ASP A 69 -11.63 -5.50 -14.63
N ILE A 70 -12.15 -4.30 -14.36
CA ILE A 70 -11.45 -3.30 -13.54
C ILE A 70 -11.18 -3.84 -12.13
N ALA A 71 -12.19 -4.38 -11.45
CA ALA A 71 -12.02 -4.91 -10.09
C ALA A 71 -11.04 -6.10 -10.03
N SER A 72 -11.10 -7.01 -11.00
CA SER A 72 -10.17 -8.15 -11.08
C SER A 72 -8.75 -7.72 -11.48
N SER A 73 -8.62 -6.66 -12.29
CA SER A 73 -7.33 -6.08 -12.65
C SER A 73 -6.61 -5.45 -11.46
N MET A 74 -7.36 -4.94 -10.48
CA MET A 74 -6.80 -4.44 -9.23
C MET A 74 -6.57 -5.56 -8.21
N GLY A 75 -7.27 -6.70 -8.32
CA GLY A 75 -7.19 -7.78 -7.34
C GLY A 75 -8.26 -7.72 -6.25
N LEU A 76 -9.36 -7.02 -6.50
CA LEU A 76 -10.48 -6.85 -5.58
C LEU A 76 -11.56 -7.94 -5.74
N SER A 77 -11.54 -8.71 -6.82
CA SER A 77 -12.58 -9.69 -7.15
C SER A 77 -12.52 -10.99 -6.35
N HIS A 78 -11.45 -11.24 -5.58
CA HIS A 78 -11.24 -12.51 -4.90
C HIS A 78 -10.44 -12.34 -3.61
N GLY A 79 -10.47 -13.37 -2.76
CA GLY A 79 -9.51 -13.50 -1.67
C GLY A 79 -9.75 -12.60 -0.45
N PHE A 80 -10.93 -11.99 -0.31
CA PHE A 80 -11.28 -11.17 0.85
C PHE A 80 -11.04 -11.89 2.19
N GLY A 81 -11.71 -13.03 2.41
CA GLY A 81 -11.61 -13.79 3.66
C GLY A 81 -10.23 -14.40 3.89
N THR A 82 -9.61 -14.94 2.84
CA THR A 82 -8.24 -15.46 2.90
C THR A 82 -7.23 -14.36 3.25
N GLY A 83 -7.40 -13.17 2.67
CA GLY A 83 -6.56 -12.01 2.93
C GLY A 83 -6.70 -11.52 4.37
N LEU A 84 -7.94 -11.45 4.88
CA LEU A 84 -8.21 -11.10 6.28
C LEU A 84 -7.57 -12.09 7.25
N LEU A 85 -7.74 -13.40 7.03
CA LEU A 85 -7.16 -14.43 7.88
C LEU A 85 -5.63 -14.37 7.88
N PHE A 86 -5.02 -14.18 6.71
CA PHE A 86 -3.58 -13.98 6.58
C PHE A 86 -3.12 -12.75 7.38
N ALA A 87 -3.79 -11.61 7.19
CA ALA A 87 -3.43 -10.37 7.85
C ALA A 87 -3.56 -10.47 9.38
N VAL A 88 -4.69 -10.95 9.90
CA VAL A 88 -4.89 -11.15 11.35
C VAL A 88 -3.78 -12.01 11.94
N THR A 89 -3.42 -13.12 11.28
CA THR A 89 -2.37 -14.02 11.77
C THR A 89 -1.01 -13.33 11.73
N ALA A 90 -0.68 -12.63 10.65
CA ALA A 90 0.60 -11.95 10.48
C ALA A 90 0.80 -10.79 11.47
N THR A 91 -0.27 -10.09 11.84
CA THR A 91 -0.20 -8.93 12.75
C THR A 91 -0.29 -9.28 14.23
N LEU A 92 -0.43 -10.56 14.60
CA LEU A 92 -0.45 -10.99 15.99
C LEU A 92 0.73 -10.47 16.83
N PRO A 93 2.00 -10.49 16.34
CA PRO A 93 3.12 -9.95 17.10
C PRO A 93 2.94 -8.47 17.45
N MET A 94 2.53 -7.63 16.51
CA MET A 94 2.29 -6.21 16.78
C MET A 94 1.10 -5.99 17.70
N ILE A 95 -0.04 -6.66 17.47
CA ILE A 95 -1.24 -6.49 18.29
C ILE A 95 -0.97 -6.90 19.74
N ALA A 96 -0.45 -8.12 19.96
CA ALA A 96 -0.19 -8.63 21.29
C ALA A 96 0.99 -7.91 21.96
N GLY A 97 2.06 -7.67 21.21
CA GLY A 97 3.26 -7.04 21.74
C GLY A 97 3.03 -5.58 22.13
N TYR A 98 2.37 -4.78 21.29
CA TYR A 98 2.09 -3.38 21.62
C TYR A 98 1.08 -3.23 22.75
N ALA A 99 0.14 -4.16 22.90
CA ALA A 99 -0.75 -4.18 24.06
C ALA A 99 0.00 -4.43 25.38
N VAL A 100 1.20 -5.04 25.33
CA VAL A 100 2.02 -5.32 26.52
C VAL A 100 3.03 -4.20 26.77
N ILE A 101 3.70 -3.68 25.73
CA ILE A 101 4.80 -2.72 25.88
C ILE A 101 4.39 -1.25 25.69
N GLY A 102 3.24 -1.01 25.06
CA GLY A 102 2.76 0.31 24.70
C GLY A 102 1.71 0.84 25.66
N GLU A 103 1.57 2.16 25.69
CA GLU A 103 0.51 2.83 26.44
C GLU A 103 -0.66 3.17 25.50
N PHE A 104 -1.89 2.96 25.93
CA PHE A 104 -3.06 3.33 25.13
C PHE A 104 -3.13 4.86 24.96
N ASP A 105 -3.22 5.33 23.72
CA ASP A 105 -3.32 6.78 23.45
C ASP A 105 -4.71 7.30 23.81
N ARG A 106 -4.81 7.99 24.96
CA ARG A 106 -6.06 8.60 25.44
C ARG A 106 -6.42 9.90 24.74
N GLU A 107 -5.49 10.49 23.99
CA GLU A 107 -5.70 11.72 23.23
C GLU A 107 -6.13 11.43 21.78
N LEU A 108 -6.02 10.17 21.35
CA LEU A 108 -6.48 9.73 20.03
C LEU A 108 -7.99 9.86 19.89
N THR A 109 -8.42 10.76 19.01
CA THR A 109 -9.83 10.91 18.67
C THR A 109 -10.31 9.76 17.77
N ALA A 110 -11.59 9.43 17.85
CA ALA A 110 -12.18 8.40 16.98
C ALA A 110 -12.05 8.76 15.49
N ASP A 111 -12.13 10.05 15.14
CA ASP A 111 -11.96 10.55 13.78
C ASP A 111 -10.53 10.34 13.26
N ALA A 112 -9.52 10.67 14.05
CA ALA A 112 -8.11 10.43 13.71
C ALA A 112 -7.81 8.92 13.62
N ALA A 113 -8.31 8.13 14.57
CA ALA A 113 -8.16 6.68 14.57
C ALA A 113 -8.74 6.08 13.29
N PHE A 114 -9.97 6.44 12.94
CA PHE A 114 -10.63 5.91 11.74
C PHE A 114 -9.89 6.32 10.45
N THR A 115 -9.43 7.57 10.38
CA THR A 115 -8.66 8.09 9.25
C THR A 115 -7.38 7.30 9.02
N TRP A 116 -6.54 7.19 10.05
CA TRP A 116 -5.19 6.65 9.89
C TRP A 116 -5.16 5.11 9.88
N ILE A 117 -6.15 4.46 10.49
CA ILE A 117 -6.25 2.99 10.50
C ILE A 117 -6.89 2.49 9.20
N PHE A 118 -8.10 2.98 8.89
CA PHE A 118 -8.91 2.42 7.81
C PHE A 118 -8.78 3.19 6.50
N ILE A 119 -8.96 4.52 6.53
CA ILE A 119 -8.93 5.32 5.29
C ILE A 119 -7.55 5.24 4.65
N ALA A 120 -6.48 5.47 5.42
CA ALA A 120 -5.11 5.31 4.92
C ALA A 120 -4.84 3.88 4.44
N GLY A 121 -5.11 2.87 5.28
CA GLY A 121 -4.85 1.46 4.93
C GLY A 121 -5.57 0.95 3.69
N ILE A 122 -6.78 1.44 3.41
CA ILE A 122 -7.54 1.07 2.20
C ILE A 122 -7.05 1.86 0.99
N PHE A 123 -7.05 3.20 1.06
CA PHE A 123 -6.81 4.03 -0.12
C PHE A 123 -5.35 4.00 -0.57
N GLU A 124 -4.39 3.91 0.35
CA GLU A 124 -2.99 3.78 0.00
C GLU A 124 -2.74 2.46 -0.76
N GLU A 125 -3.33 1.35 -0.35
CA GLU A 125 -3.17 0.09 -1.06
C GLU A 125 -3.90 0.09 -2.42
N LEU A 126 -5.09 0.70 -2.52
CA LEU A 126 -5.79 0.90 -3.79
C LEU A 126 -4.92 1.66 -4.80
N VAL A 127 -4.29 2.75 -4.37
CA VAL A 127 -3.44 3.58 -5.22
C VAL A 127 -2.10 2.90 -5.49
N TYR A 128 -1.33 2.57 -4.46
CA TYR A 128 0.07 2.16 -4.64
C TYR A 128 0.20 0.71 -5.11
N ARG A 129 -0.67 -0.21 -4.67
CA ARG A 129 -0.57 -1.65 -5.01
C ARG A 129 -1.54 -2.02 -6.12
N GLY A 130 -2.81 -1.63 -6.01
CA GLY A 130 -3.83 -1.90 -7.02
C GLY A 130 -3.60 -1.16 -8.33
N PHE A 131 -3.33 0.16 -8.25
CA PHE A 131 -3.13 1.01 -9.41
C PHE A 131 -1.66 1.11 -9.84
N VAL A 132 -0.77 1.79 -9.12
CA VAL A 132 0.60 2.09 -9.60
C VAL A 132 1.40 0.81 -9.83
N PHE A 133 1.70 0.07 -8.78
CA PHE A 133 2.53 -1.14 -8.88
C PHE A 133 1.82 -2.21 -9.73
N GLY A 134 0.58 -2.54 -9.40
CA GLY A 134 -0.17 -3.61 -10.04
C GLY A 134 -0.34 -3.40 -11.55
N GLN A 135 -0.69 -2.18 -11.98
CA GLN A 135 -0.86 -1.88 -13.39
C GLN A 135 0.47 -1.84 -14.15
N LEU A 136 1.54 -1.30 -13.56
CA LEU A 136 2.86 -1.30 -14.17
C LEU A 136 3.41 -2.72 -14.33
N PHE A 137 3.36 -3.51 -13.26
CA PHE A 137 3.92 -4.86 -13.23
C PHE A 137 3.13 -5.85 -14.11
N ARG A 138 1.79 -5.88 -13.97
CA ARG A 138 0.95 -6.89 -14.64
C ARG A 138 0.60 -6.52 -16.08
N TYR A 139 0.30 -5.25 -16.33
CA TYR A 139 -0.32 -4.81 -17.58
C TYR A 139 0.60 -3.96 -18.46
N ALA A 140 1.57 -3.25 -17.87
CA ALA A 140 2.61 -2.56 -18.63
C ALA A 140 3.92 -3.37 -18.74
N ARG A 141 3.96 -4.58 -18.16
CA ARG A 141 5.07 -5.54 -18.22
C ARG A 141 6.40 -5.05 -17.65
N TRP A 142 6.36 -4.08 -16.74
CA TRP A 142 7.54 -3.70 -15.97
C TRP A 142 8.00 -4.88 -15.12
N GLY A 143 9.31 -5.03 -14.92
CA GLY A 143 9.80 -5.98 -13.92
C GLY A 143 9.41 -5.57 -12.51
N PHE A 144 9.56 -6.51 -11.58
CA PHE A 144 9.26 -6.28 -10.17
C PHE A 144 10.06 -5.10 -9.60
N LEU A 145 11.37 -5.05 -9.84
CA LEU A 145 12.24 -4.01 -9.29
C LEU A 145 11.86 -2.61 -9.78
N PRO A 146 11.81 -2.30 -11.09
CA PRO A 146 11.48 -0.95 -11.53
C PRO A 146 10.06 -0.52 -11.10
N ALA A 147 9.09 -1.43 -11.10
CA ALA A 147 7.73 -1.12 -10.64
C ALA A 147 7.67 -0.89 -9.12
N ALA A 148 8.27 -1.78 -8.32
CA ALA A 148 8.26 -1.68 -6.87
C ALA A 148 9.08 -0.47 -6.39
N LEU A 149 10.25 -0.19 -7.00
CA LEU A 149 11.08 0.95 -6.63
C LEU A 149 10.38 2.28 -6.93
N LEU A 150 9.75 2.43 -8.10
CA LEU A 150 8.99 3.66 -8.41
C LEU A 150 7.88 3.89 -7.37
N THR A 151 7.10 2.85 -7.06
CA THR A 151 6.05 2.91 -6.04
C THR A 151 6.63 3.22 -4.66
N ALA A 152 7.74 2.59 -4.28
CA ALA A 152 8.38 2.76 -2.98
C ALA A 152 9.00 4.15 -2.79
N LEU A 153 9.60 4.72 -3.83
CA LEU A 153 10.12 6.09 -3.78
C LEU A 153 8.99 7.10 -3.56
N ALA A 154 7.89 6.96 -4.30
CA ALA A 154 6.74 7.84 -4.12
C ALA A 154 6.10 7.67 -2.72
N PHE A 155 5.85 6.43 -2.30
CA PHE A 155 5.26 6.14 -1.00
C PHE A 155 6.15 6.59 0.18
N GLY A 156 7.44 6.28 0.13
CA GLY A 156 8.39 6.66 1.17
C GLY A 156 8.57 8.18 1.25
N SER A 157 8.52 8.90 0.13
CA SER A 157 8.65 10.36 0.13
C SER A 157 7.55 11.06 0.93
N LEU A 158 6.34 10.47 0.99
CA LEU A 158 5.25 10.97 1.81
C LEU A 158 5.52 10.86 3.31
N HIS A 159 6.55 10.14 3.74
CA HIS A 159 6.87 9.91 5.15
C HIS A 159 8.10 10.70 5.63
N LEU A 160 8.73 11.49 4.76
CA LEU A 160 9.86 12.34 5.13
C LEU A 160 9.51 13.34 6.24
N TYR A 161 8.26 13.82 6.29
CA TYR A 161 7.79 14.78 7.31
C TYR A 161 7.77 14.21 8.74
N GLN A 162 7.91 12.89 8.89
CA GLN A 162 7.84 12.23 10.19
C GLN A 162 9.18 12.24 10.94
N GLY A 163 10.26 12.72 10.31
CA GLY A 163 11.53 12.97 10.96
C GLY A 163 11.64 14.38 11.52
N HIS A 164 12.44 14.54 12.56
CA HIS A 164 12.73 15.85 13.20
C HIS A 164 14.09 16.43 12.75
N ASP A 165 14.88 15.64 12.04
CA ASP A 165 16.19 15.96 11.49
C ASP A 165 16.43 15.16 10.20
N PRO A 166 17.44 15.49 9.36
CA PRO A 166 17.67 14.81 8.09
C PRO A 166 17.88 13.29 8.20
N VAL A 167 18.49 12.81 9.28
CA VAL A 167 18.78 11.39 9.48
C VAL A 167 17.50 10.65 9.86
N SER A 168 16.71 11.18 10.79
CA SER A 168 15.41 10.58 11.16
C SER A 168 14.41 10.63 10.00
N ALA A 169 14.41 11.69 9.21
CA ALA A 169 13.57 11.80 8.00
C ALA A 169 13.95 10.76 6.94
N LEU A 170 15.25 10.62 6.64
CA LEU A 170 15.73 9.61 5.69
C LEU A 170 15.46 8.18 6.19
N THR A 171 15.48 7.98 7.52
CA THR A 171 15.12 6.70 8.15
C THR A 171 13.64 6.39 7.99
N ALA A 172 12.75 7.36 8.23
CA ALA A 172 11.31 7.22 8.00
C ALA A 172 11.01 6.90 6.53
N PHE A 173 11.64 7.61 5.60
CA PHE A 173 11.59 7.31 4.17
C PHE A 173 12.06 5.88 3.86
N GLY A 174 13.22 5.47 4.38
CA GLY A 174 13.82 4.17 4.09
C GLY A 174 12.96 3.00 4.58
N ILE A 175 12.49 3.05 5.83
CA ILE A 175 11.66 1.99 6.42
C ILE A 175 10.33 1.87 5.67
N THR A 176 9.69 2.99 5.34
CA THR A 176 8.39 2.98 4.65
C THR A 176 8.53 2.59 3.17
N ALA A 177 9.61 2.99 2.50
CA ALA A 177 9.94 2.52 1.15
C ALA A 177 10.19 1.00 1.12
N LEU A 178 10.96 0.46 2.07
CA LEU A 178 11.16 -0.99 2.20
C LEU A 178 9.83 -1.72 2.48
N GLY A 179 8.98 -1.15 3.33
CA GLY A 179 7.61 -1.63 3.55
C GLY A 179 6.80 -1.67 2.25
N SER A 180 6.87 -0.63 1.42
CA SER A 180 6.19 -0.60 0.12
C SER A 180 6.65 -1.72 -0.81
N ILE A 181 7.96 -1.98 -0.91
CA ILE A 181 8.50 -3.11 -1.70
C ILE A 181 7.99 -4.45 -1.15
N PHE A 182 7.98 -4.61 0.17
CA PHE A 182 7.47 -5.82 0.82
C PHE A 182 5.98 -6.05 0.53
N PHE A 183 5.16 -5.01 0.60
CA PHE A 183 3.73 -5.10 0.27
C PHE A 183 3.49 -5.40 -1.22
N SER A 184 4.30 -4.83 -2.11
CA SER A 184 4.30 -5.20 -3.53
C SER A 184 4.60 -6.69 -3.73
N TRP A 185 5.58 -7.24 -3.01
CA TRP A 185 5.90 -8.68 -3.06
C TRP A 185 4.72 -9.53 -2.55
N LEU A 186 4.15 -9.19 -1.39
CA LEU A 186 2.99 -9.90 -0.84
C LEU A 186 1.80 -9.88 -1.80
N TYR A 187 1.49 -8.71 -2.38
CA TYR A 187 0.42 -8.58 -3.37
C TYR A 187 0.61 -9.58 -4.51
N VAL A 188 1.80 -9.67 -5.09
CA VAL A 188 2.09 -10.64 -6.17
C VAL A 188 2.01 -12.08 -5.69
N GLU A 189 2.64 -12.42 -4.58
CA GLU A 189 2.76 -13.81 -4.12
C GLU A 189 1.45 -14.40 -3.60
N TRP A 190 0.52 -13.54 -3.14
CA TRP A 190 -0.86 -13.89 -2.81
C TRP A 190 -1.81 -13.85 -4.00
N ASN A 191 -1.29 -14.07 -5.22
CA ASN A 191 -2.07 -14.11 -6.46
C ASN A 191 -2.82 -12.79 -6.73
N TYR A 192 -2.09 -11.67 -6.61
CA TYR A 192 -2.63 -10.33 -6.80
C TYR A 192 -3.87 -10.05 -5.95
N ASN A 193 -3.92 -10.60 -4.73
CA ASN A 193 -5.03 -10.38 -3.81
C ASN A 193 -4.83 -9.04 -3.08
N LEU A 194 -5.58 -8.02 -3.50
CA LEU A 194 -5.45 -6.68 -2.92
C LEU A 194 -6.01 -6.63 -1.50
N TRP A 195 -7.03 -7.44 -1.19
CA TRP A 195 -7.59 -7.52 0.16
C TRP A 195 -6.56 -7.99 1.19
N GLY A 196 -5.65 -8.89 0.81
CA GLY A 196 -4.59 -9.33 1.71
C GLY A 196 -3.69 -8.20 2.19
N VAL A 197 -3.28 -7.31 1.28
CA VAL A 197 -2.43 -6.17 1.62
C VAL A 197 -3.21 -5.01 2.27
N ILE A 198 -4.47 -4.77 1.87
CA ILE A 198 -5.37 -3.82 2.56
C ILE A 198 -5.56 -4.19 4.02
N TRP A 199 -5.88 -5.47 4.29
CA TRP A 199 -6.09 -5.93 5.66
C TRP A 199 -4.79 -5.91 6.46
N LEU A 200 -3.67 -6.32 5.86
CA LEU A 200 -2.39 -6.28 6.54
C LEU A 200 -2.01 -4.84 6.91
N HIS A 201 -2.16 -3.88 6.00
CA HIS A 201 -1.88 -2.48 6.27
C HIS A 201 -2.76 -1.95 7.40
N THR A 202 -4.08 -2.08 7.26
CA THR A 202 -5.06 -1.64 8.26
C THR A 202 -4.75 -2.23 9.65
N LEU A 203 -4.42 -3.52 9.72
CA LEU A 203 -4.15 -4.22 10.98
C LEU A 203 -2.73 -3.97 11.54
N MET A 204 -1.78 -3.51 10.73
CA MET A 204 -0.50 -2.97 11.23
C MET A 204 -0.68 -1.55 11.78
N ASN A 205 -1.50 -0.73 11.10
CA ASN A 205 -1.83 0.63 11.54
C ASN A 205 -2.62 0.64 12.85
N LEU A 206 -3.55 -0.30 13.02
CA LEU A 206 -4.39 -0.40 14.23
C LEU A 206 -3.58 -0.34 15.54
N PRO A 207 -2.70 -1.30 15.86
CA PRO A 207 -1.94 -1.25 17.11
C PRO A 207 -0.90 -0.12 17.08
N TRP A 208 -0.37 0.26 15.91
CA TRP A 208 0.60 1.36 15.78
C TRP A 208 0.02 2.73 16.17
N ILE A 209 -1.25 2.97 15.87
CA ILE A 209 -1.95 4.23 16.14
C ILE A 209 -2.59 4.21 17.53
N VAL A 210 -3.13 3.07 17.94
CA VAL A 210 -3.81 2.94 19.24
C VAL A 210 -2.84 2.95 20.42
N PHE A 211 -1.63 2.41 20.24
CA PHE A 211 -0.62 2.37 21.30
C PHE A 211 0.51 3.36 21.01
N ARG A 212 0.88 4.16 22.01
CA ARG A 212 2.08 4.97 22.02
C ARG A 212 3.30 4.06 22.19
N VAL A 213 3.87 3.67 21.06
CA VAL A 213 5.07 2.81 20.97
C VAL A 213 6.22 3.46 20.19
N SER A 214 6.07 4.74 19.87
CA SER A 214 7.05 5.52 19.13
C SER A 214 7.14 6.93 19.69
N THR A 215 8.35 7.34 20.04
CA THR A 215 8.66 8.74 20.35
C THR A 215 9.09 9.54 19.11
N SER A 216 9.33 8.87 17.97
CA SER A 216 9.99 9.44 16.78
C SER A 216 9.25 9.18 15.45
N GLY A 217 7.92 9.36 15.44
CA GLY A 217 7.11 9.19 14.22
C GLY A 217 7.18 7.75 13.67
N ALA A 218 7.20 7.54 12.35
CA ALA A 218 7.24 6.17 11.79
C ALA A 218 8.53 5.40 12.05
N VAL A 219 9.61 6.05 12.51
CA VAL A 219 10.86 5.37 12.83
C VAL A 219 10.63 4.35 13.94
N GLY A 220 9.86 4.69 14.98
CA GLY A 220 9.54 3.77 16.07
C GLY A 220 10.68 3.52 17.04
N ASP A 221 10.32 3.20 18.27
CA ASP A 221 11.29 2.79 19.28
C ASP A 221 11.78 1.36 18.97
N THR A 222 12.91 0.94 19.57
CA THR A 222 13.53 -0.35 19.29
C THR A 222 12.59 -1.53 19.51
N GLY A 223 11.83 -1.53 20.61
CA GLY A 223 10.85 -2.58 20.92
C GLY A 223 9.72 -2.63 19.89
N ALA A 224 9.29 -1.46 19.41
CA ALA A 224 8.24 -1.37 18.39
C ALA A 224 8.69 -1.95 17.05
N ASN A 225 9.91 -1.60 16.63
CA ASN A 225 10.50 -2.14 15.40
C ASN A 225 10.80 -3.63 15.48
N ALA A 226 11.15 -4.16 16.65
CA ALA A 226 11.31 -5.60 16.83
C ALA A 226 10.00 -6.36 16.56
N LEU A 227 8.86 -5.85 17.06
CA LEU A 227 7.56 -6.47 16.82
C LEU A 227 7.08 -6.31 15.37
N ARG A 228 7.35 -5.17 14.72
CA ARG A 228 7.16 -5.00 13.27
C ARG A 228 7.97 -6.02 12.48
N LEU A 229 9.24 -6.20 12.82
CA LEU A 229 10.10 -7.19 12.18
C LEU A 229 9.56 -8.61 12.37
N CYS A 230 9.09 -8.96 13.57
CA CYS A 230 8.41 -10.23 13.84
C CYS A 230 7.17 -10.41 12.95
N THR A 231 6.34 -9.38 12.79
CA THR A 231 5.18 -9.40 11.87
C THR A 231 5.61 -9.62 10.42
N ILE A 232 6.68 -8.96 9.96
CA ILE A 232 7.22 -9.16 8.60
C ILE A 232 7.73 -10.60 8.43
N ILE A 233 8.53 -11.10 9.37
CA ILE A 233 9.06 -12.47 9.34
C ILE A 233 7.91 -13.48 9.32
N LEU A 234 6.89 -13.28 10.15
CA LEU A 234 5.71 -14.15 10.19
C LEU A 234 4.93 -14.10 8.87
N ALA A 235 4.71 -12.91 8.29
CA ALA A 235 4.05 -12.76 7.00
C ALA A 235 4.81 -13.47 5.86
N ILE A 236 6.14 -13.38 5.84
CA ILE A 236 6.99 -14.12 4.90
C ILE A 236 6.83 -15.63 5.14
N GLY A 237 6.98 -16.08 6.38
CA GLY A 237 6.86 -17.50 6.77
C GLY A 237 5.50 -18.10 6.39
N LEU A 238 4.41 -17.39 6.66
CA LEU A 238 3.04 -17.77 6.27
C LEU A 238 2.89 -17.88 4.76
N THR A 239 3.45 -16.93 4.00
CA THR A 239 3.42 -16.93 2.54
C THR A 239 4.17 -18.14 1.98
N VAL A 240 5.40 -18.39 2.47
CA VAL A 240 6.22 -19.54 2.07
C VAL A 240 5.52 -20.85 2.41
N ALA A 241 5.01 -20.99 3.63
CA ALA A 241 4.33 -22.20 4.10
C ALA A 241 3.05 -22.48 3.30
N TYR A 242 2.24 -21.44 3.05
CA TYR A 242 1.02 -21.56 2.25
C TYR A 242 1.33 -22.03 0.83
N LYS A 243 2.30 -21.40 0.16
CA LYS A 243 2.69 -21.77 -1.20
C LYS A 243 3.27 -23.19 -1.26
N ARG A 244 4.14 -23.56 -0.31
CA ARG A 244 4.70 -24.92 -0.22
C ARG A 244 3.60 -25.96 -0.01
N LYS A 245 2.66 -25.73 0.91
CA LYS A 245 1.53 -26.65 1.18
C LYS A 245 0.62 -26.83 -0.03
N ARG A 246 0.50 -25.80 -0.88
CA ARG A 246 -0.36 -25.80 -2.07
C ARG A 246 0.39 -26.15 -3.37
N GLY A 247 1.69 -26.37 -3.33
CA GLY A 247 2.51 -26.60 -4.53
C GLY A 247 2.52 -25.41 -5.51
N LEU A 248 2.35 -24.17 -5.01
CA LEU A 248 2.25 -22.98 -5.85
C LEU A 248 3.64 -22.40 -6.15
N PRO A 249 3.96 -22.06 -7.42
CA PRO A 249 5.23 -21.43 -7.77
C PRO A 249 5.29 -19.99 -7.28
N TYR A 250 6.50 -19.49 -7.01
CA TYR A 250 6.74 -18.06 -6.83
C TYR A 250 6.59 -17.33 -8.15
N ARG A 251 5.92 -16.18 -8.13
CA ARG A 251 5.72 -15.35 -9.33
C ARG A 251 6.89 -14.38 -9.52
N ILE A 252 7.48 -13.90 -8.42
CA ILE A 252 8.71 -13.13 -8.44
C ILE A 252 9.90 -14.07 -8.51
N GLN A 253 10.52 -14.10 -9.69
CA GLN A 253 11.73 -14.85 -10.01
C GLN A 253 12.73 -13.95 -10.73
N ILE A 254 13.99 -14.39 -10.86
CA ILE A 254 15.08 -13.63 -11.51
C ILE A 254 14.66 -13.07 -12.88
N ASN A 255 13.96 -13.87 -13.69
CA ASN A 255 13.50 -13.48 -15.03
C ASN A 255 12.38 -12.42 -15.03
N THR A 256 11.70 -12.18 -13.91
CA THR A 256 10.67 -11.15 -13.73
C THR A 256 11.18 -9.89 -13.02
N LEU A 257 12.43 -9.86 -12.55
CA LEU A 257 12.96 -8.75 -11.76
C LEU A 257 13.06 -7.45 -12.58
N ILE A 258 13.56 -7.52 -13.82
CA ILE A 258 13.81 -6.34 -14.66
C ILE A 258 12.70 -6.13 -15.69
N THR A 259 12.18 -7.20 -16.29
CA THR A 259 11.07 -7.16 -17.24
C THR A 259 10.09 -8.28 -16.95
N ASN A 260 8.78 -8.00 -16.92
CA ASN A 260 7.78 -9.03 -16.74
C ASN A 260 7.28 -9.55 -18.10
N LYS A 261 8.05 -10.46 -18.70
CA LYS A 261 7.71 -11.09 -19.98
C LYS A 261 6.74 -12.27 -19.83
N ILE A 262 6.44 -12.69 -18.59
CA ILE A 262 5.70 -13.90 -18.28
C ILE A 262 4.36 -13.52 -17.65
N GLN A 263 3.38 -13.15 -18.48
CA GLN A 263 1.97 -13.44 -18.20
C GLN A 263 1.08 -13.17 -19.41
N ASN A 264 0.29 -14.18 -19.77
CA ASN A 264 -1.06 -13.97 -20.29
C ASN A 264 -1.86 -13.43 -19.11
N ALA A 265 -2.34 -12.19 -19.23
CA ALA A 265 -3.19 -11.55 -18.24
C ALA A 265 -4.56 -12.23 -18.16
#